data_AF-A0A522AKU8-F1
#
_entry.id   AF-A0A522AKU8-F1
#
_cell.length_a   1.000
_cell.length_b   1.000
_cell.length_c   1.000
_cell.angle_alpha   90.00
_cell.angle_beta   90.00
_cell.angle_gamma   90.00
#
_symmetry.space_group_name_H-M   'P 1'
#
loop_
_entity.id
_entity.type
_entity.pdbx_description
1 polymer ?
#
loop_
_entity_poly.entity_id
_entity_poly.type
_entity_poly.pdbx_seq_one_letter_code
_entity_poly.pdbx_strand_id
1 'polypeptide(L)'
;EDRQWFKARVGTTIKETARDISFCAHAIMRQDLFIVPDAVKDPRFKNNPLVTGHPKIRFYAGAPLITPDGHALGTLCVLDKKPRQLREEQKKALGVLARHVVTQLELRRHARELREARSRTAEIQTRLRRAEAEIERLRAKLNRRPTAKFRRTA
;
A
#
# COMPACT_ATOMS: atom_id res chain seq x y z
N GLU A 1 12.64 10.67 3.22
CA GLU A 1 12.58 9.21 3.04
C GLU A 1 13.04 8.42 4.27
N ASP A 2 13.12 9.08 5.43
CA ASP A 2 14.07 8.70 6.49
C ASP A 2 13.39 8.14 7.73
N ARG A 3 12.14 7.70 7.57
CA ARG A 3 11.32 7.16 8.66
C ARG A 3 10.83 5.76 8.35
N GLN A 4 10.72 4.97 9.42
CA GLN A 4 9.90 3.79 9.49
C GLN A 4 8.61 4.16 10.21
N TRP A 5 7.47 4.01 9.54
CA TRP A 5 6.16 4.27 10.15
C TRP A 5 5.37 2.98 10.40
N PHE A 6 4.65 2.92 11.51
CA PHE A 6 3.83 1.77 11.89
C PHE A 6 2.39 1.92 11.42
N LYS A 7 2.03 1.26 10.31
CA LYS A 7 0.64 1.17 9.80
C LYS A 7 -0.32 0.58 10.83
N ALA A 8 0.14 -0.43 11.56
CA ALA A 8 -0.55 -1.08 12.66
C ALA A 8 0.50 -1.45 13.72
N ARG A 9 0.13 -1.39 15.00
CA ARG A 9 1.00 -1.73 16.13
C ARG A 9 0.18 -2.13 17.35
N VAL A 10 0.74 -3.03 18.15
CA VAL A 10 0.21 -3.45 19.45
C VAL A 10 1.39 -3.53 20.42
N GLY A 11 1.19 -3.13 21.68
CA GLY A 11 2.24 -3.19 22.71
C GLY A 11 3.30 -2.09 22.64
N THR A 12 3.09 -1.05 21.83
CA THR A 12 3.95 0.15 21.79
C THR A 12 3.17 1.41 21.48
N THR A 13 3.55 2.53 22.12
CA THR A 13 3.00 3.87 21.84
C THR A 13 3.74 4.57 20.70
N ILE A 14 4.92 4.07 20.31
CA ILE A 14 5.77 4.64 19.26
C ILE A 14 5.05 4.55 17.92
N LYS A 15 4.92 5.68 17.20
CA LYS A 15 4.21 5.75 15.90
C LYS A 15 5.11 5.56 14.70
N GLU A 16 6.37 5.94 14.86
CA GLU A 16 7.41 5.86 13.85
C GLU A 16 8.78 5.93 14.52
N THR A 17 9.81 5.51 13.80
CA THR A 17 11.22 5.67 14.17
C THR A 17 12.00 6.21 12.98
N ALA A 18 13.20 6.74 13.20
CA ALA A 18 14.12 6.98 12.11
C ALA A 18 14.50 5.64 11.44
N ARG A 19 14.73 5.67 10.12
CA ARG A 19 14.96 4.47 9.30
C ARG A 19 16.33 3.85 9.54
N ASP A 20 17.33 4.69 9.78
CA ASP A 20 18.73 4.33 10.08
C ASP A 20 18.87 3.48 11.35
N ILE A 21 18.07 3.76 12.37
CA ILE A 21 18.04 3.00 13.64
C ILE A 21 17.08 1.81 13.59
N SER A 22 16.45 1.53 12.45
CA SER A 22 15.37 0.55 12.37
C SER A 22 15.84 -0.87 12.07
N PHE A 23 15.32 -1.84 12.82
CA PHE A 23 15.51 -3.26 12.52
C PHE A 23 14.87 -3.63 11.19
N CYS A 24 13.72 -3.04 10.84
CA CYS A 24 13.00 -3.40 9.63
C CYS A 24 13.71 -2.95 8.35
N ALA A 25 14.55 -1.91 8.39
CA ALA A 25 15.40 -1.55 7.26
C ALA A 25 16.38 -2.67 6.88
N HIS A 26 16.79 -3.51 7.84
CA HIS A 26 17.63 -4.68 7.57
C HIS A 26 16.81 -5.87 7.09
N ALA A 27 15.62 -6.07 7.66
CA ALA A 27 14.73 -7.18 7.33
C ALA A 27 14.10 -7.05 5.93
N ILE A 28 13.73 -5.84 5.51
CA ILE A 28 13.08 -5.59 4.22
C ILE A 28 13.98 -5.94 3.01
N MET A 29 15.29 -5.98 3.23
CA MET A 29 16.29 -6.34 2.22
C MET A 29 16.48 -7.87 2.07
N ARG A 30 15.70 -8.67 2.80
CA ARG A 30 15.76 -10.14 2.79
C ARG A 30 14.53 -10.72 2.10
N GLN A 31 14.66 -11.95 1.61
CA GLN A 31 13.51 -12.74 1.13
C GLN A 31 12.85 -13.54 2.26
N ASP A 32 13.66 -13.98 3.22
CA ASP A 32 13.22 -14.78 4.37
C ASP A 32 13.11 -13.97 5.66
N LEU A 33 12.66 -14.64 6.73
CA LEU A 33 12.61 -14.06 8.07
C LEU A 33 14.00 -13.55 8.50
N PHE A 34 14.00 -12.33 9.04
CA PHE A 34 15.15 -11.75 9.70
C PHE A 34 14.98 -11.85 11.22
N ILE A 35 15.83 -12.64 11.88
CA ILE A 35 15.72 -12.92 13.32
C ILE A 35 17.00 -12.46 14.02
N VAL A 36 16.84 -11.69 15.09
CA VAL A 36 17.87 -11.27 16.02
C VAL A 36 17.49 -11.81 17.41
N PRO A 37 18.08 -12.94 17.84
CA PRO A 37 17.76 -13.57 19.12
C PRO A 37 18.08 -12.69 20.34
N ASP A 38 19.20 -11.96 20.28
CA ASP A 38 19.66 -11.01 21.29
C ASP A 38 20.42 -9.83 20.63
N ALA A 39 19.79 -8.66 20.60
CA ALA A 39 20.28 -7.45 19.95
C ALA A 39 21.51 -6.84 20.63
N VAL A 40 21.76 -7.13 21.91
CA VAL A 40 22.99 -6.69 22.60
C VAL A 40 24.21 -7.49 22.13
N LYS A 41 24.00 -8.72 21.67
CA LYS A 41 25.06 -9.59 21.14
C LYS A 41 25.26 -9.43 19.64
N ASP A 42 24.30 -8.83 18.95
CA ASP A 42 24.36 -8.63 17.50
C ASP A 42 25.22 -7.41 17.15
N PRO A 43 26.34 -7.56 16.42
CA PRO A 43 27.22 -6.44 16.07
C PRO A 43 26.50 -5.31 15.32
N ARG A 44 25.41 -5.61 14.60
CA ARG A 44 24.63 -4.63 13.83
C ARG A 44 23.77 -3.75 14.73
N PHE A 45 23.37 -4.25 15.90
CA PHE A 45 22.36 -3.61 16.76
C PHE A 45 22.85 -3.30 18.18
N LYS A 46 24.01 -3.81 18.62
CA LYS A 46 24.49 -3.64 20.00
C LYS A 46 24.61 -2.18 20.45
N ASN A 47 24.90 -1.28 19.52
CA ASN A 47 25.03 0.16 19.77
C ASN A 47 23.78 0.96 19.35
N ASN A 48 22.73 0.30 18.89
CA ASN A 48 21.52 0.95 18.41
C ASN A 48 20.78 1.64 19.58
N PRO A 49 20.31 2.89 19.44
CA PRO A 49 19.59 3.61 20.50
C PRO A 49 18.36 2.86 21.05
N LEU A 50 17.69 2.07 20.21
CA LEU A 50 16.53 1.27 20.65
C LEU A 50 16.93 0.05 21.49
N VAL A 51 18.21 -0.32 21.49
CA VAL A 51 18.80 -1.43 22.26
C VAL A 51 19.48 -0.92 23.53
N THR A 52 20.28 0.14 23.41
CA THR A 52 21.04 0.72 24.53
C THR A 52 20.15 1.61 25.42
N GLY A 53 19.26 2.38 24.80
CA GLY A 53 18.27 3.24 25.45
C GLY A 53 16.87 2.62 25.48
N HIS A 54 15.85 3.42 25.77
CA HIS A 54 14.45 3.00 25.65
C HIS A 54 14.14 2.60 24.19
N PRO A 55 13.46 1.47 23.90
CA PRO A 55 12.75 0.56 24.83
C PRO A 55 13.56 -0.62 25.35
N LYS A 56 14.87 -0.66 25.14
CA LYS A 56 15.78 -1.77 25.50
C LYS A 56 15.39 -3.05 24.77
N ILE A 57 15.23 -2.96 23.46
CA ILE A 57 14.94 -4.11 22.60
C ILE A 57 16.05 -5.15 22.77
N ARG A 58 15.65 -6.41 22.92
CA ARG A 58 16.56 -7.56 22.96
C ARG A 58 16.26 -8.54 21.86
N PHE A 59 15.00 -8.75 21.52
CA PHE A 59 14.64 -9.68 20.46
C PHE A 59 13.91 -8.97 19.33
N TYR A 60 14.21 -9.40 18.11
CA TYR A 60 13.50 -9.01 16.90
C TYR A 60 13.27 -10.23 16.00
N ALA A 61 12.07 -10.37 15.46
CA ALA A 61 11.81 -11.23 14.31
C ALA A 61 10.92 -10.48 13.33
N GLY A 62 11.38 -10.32 12.09
CA GLY A 62 10.67 -9.63 11.03
C GLY A 62 10.52 -10.51 9.80
N ALA A 63 9.32 -10.58 9.26
CA ALA A 63 9.04 -11.17 7.95
C ALA A 63 8.80 -10.02 6.95
N PRO A 64 9.51 -10.02 5.81
CA PRO A 64 9.30 -9.00 4.78
C PRO A 64 7.91 -9.15 4.14
N LEU A 65 7.28 -8.02 3.83
CA LEU A 65 5.99 -7.96 3.14
C LEU A 65 6.26 -7.75 1.65
N ILE A 66 6.40 -8.85 0.91
CA ILE A 66 6.76 -8.85 -0.51
C ILE A 66 5.50 -9.09 -1.35
N THR A 67 5.19 -8.21 -2.29
CA THR A 67 4.06 -8.38 -3.22
C THR A 67 4.34 -9.50 -4.22
N PRO A 68 3.31 -10.04 -4.91
CA PRO A 68 3.51 -10.98 -6.02
C PRO A 68 4.46 -10.44 -7.11
N ASP A 69 4.47 -9.12 -7.30
CA ASP A 69 5.34 -8.42 -8.27
C ASP A 69 6.78 -8.21 -7.74
N GLY A 70 7.12 -8.75 -6.56
CA GLY A 70 8.46 -8.66 -5.97
C GLY A 70 8.76 -7.37 -5.19
N HIS A 71 7.78 -6.49 -4.98
CA HIS A 71 8.00 -5.24 -4.25
C HIS A 71 7.97 -5.46 -2.74
N ALA A 72 9.02 -5.02 -2.03
CA ALA A 72 9.06 -5.06 -0.58
C ALA A 72 8.37 -3.81 0.02
N LEU A 73 7.20 -3.99 0.61
CA LEU A 73 6.37 -2.90 1.16
C LEU A 73 6.75 -2.50 2.59
N GLY A 74 7.43 -3.40 3.31
CA GLY A 74 7.71 -3.25 4.74
C GLY A 74 7.93 -4.60 5.41
N THR A 75 7.62 -4.68 6.70
CA THR A 75 7.76 -5.91 7.49
C THR A 75 6.62 -6.09 8.45
N LEU A 76 6.18 -7.33 8.65
CA LEU A 76 5.48 -7.74 9.86
C LEU A 76 6.54 -8.18 10.88
N CYS A 77 6.58 -7.58 12.07
CA CYS A 77 7.61 -7.90 13.05
C CYS A 77 7.10 -8.02 14.48
N VAL A 78 7.85 -8.77 15.28
CA VAL A 78 7.68 -8.96 16.71
C VAL A 78 8.96 -8.50 17.40
N LEU A 79 8.80 -7.73 18.48
CA LEU A 79 9.90 -7.25 19.31
C LEU A 79 9.67 -7.65 20.76
N ASP A 80 10.75 -7.92 21.50
CA ASP A 80 10.67 -8.20 22.94
C ASP A 80 11.88 -7.56 23.67
N LYS A 81 11.71 -7.26 24.96
CA LYS A 81 12.74 -6.76 25.87
C LYS A 81 13.58 -7.88 26.48
N LYS A 82 13.25 -9.14 26.20
CA LYS A 82 14.05 -10.32 26.57
C LYS A 82 14.54 -11.05 25.33
N PRO A 83 15.73 -11.67 25.36
CA PRO A 83 16.17 -12.57 24.29
C PRO A 83 15.16 -13.69 24.05
N ARG A 84 14.99 -14.11 22.80
CA ARG A 84 14.10 -15.22 22.43
C ARG A 84 14.70 -16.06 21.33
N GLN A 85 14.29 -17.33 21.29
CA GLN A 85 14.50 -18.21 20.16
C GLN A 85 13.13 -18.70 19.69
N LEU A 86 12.81 -18.45 18.42
CA LEU A 86 11.56 -18.93 17.84
C LEU A 86 11.67 -20.41 17.49
N ARG A 87 10.62 -21.17 17.85
CA ARG A 87 10.40 -22.52 17.33
C ARG A 87 10.03 -22.47 15.86
N GLU A 88 10.21 -23.57 15.14
CA GLU A 88 9.92 -23.65 13.70
C GLU A 88 8.45 -23.33 13.38
N GLU A 89 7.51 -23.73 14.23
CA GLU A 89 6.09 -23.42 14.05
C GLU A 89 5.83 -21.91 14.16
N GLN A 90 6.56 -21.22 15.04
CA GLN A 90 6.43 -19.76 15.21
C GLN A 90 7.01 -19.00 14.02
N LYS A 91 8.14 -19.47 13.47
CA LYS A 91 8.71 -18.92 12.23
C LYS A 91 7.75 -19.09 11.06
N LYS A 92 7.21 -20.31 10.89
CA LYS A 92 6.20 -20.63 9.87
C LYS A 92 4.96 -19.75 10.03
N ALA A 93 4.43 -19.63 11.24
CA ALA A 93 3.26 -18.80 11.53
C ALA A 93 3.52 -17.32 11.18
N LEU A 94 4.67 -16.77 11.56
CA LEU A 94 5.01 -15.38 11.23
C LEU A 94 5.11 -15.16 9.71
N GLY A 95 5.69 -16.10 8.97
CA GLY A 95 5.70 -16.06 7.50
C GLY A 95 4.31 -16.16 6.87
N VAL A 96 3.44 -17.03 7.40
CA VAL A 96 2.04 -17.14 6.96
C VAL A 96 1.29 -15.82 7.20
N LEU A 97 1.44 -15.23 8.39
CA LEU A 97 0.81 -13.95 8.71
C LEU A 97 1.31 -12.81 7.81
N ALA A 98 2.60 -12.78 7.49
CA ALA A 98 3.16 -11.79 6.57
C ALA A 98 2.52 -11.90 5.17
N ARG A 99 2.40 -13.13 4.64
CA ARG A 99 1.69 -13.36 3.37
C ARG A 99 0.23 -12.94 3.45
N HIS A 100 -0.46 -13.24 4.55
CA HIS A 100 -1.84 -12.82 4.74
C HIS A 100 -1.99 -11.29 4.74
N VAL A 101 -1.06 -10.58 5.38
CA VAL A 101 -1.04 -9.11 5.34
C VAL A 101 -0.89 -8.61 3.90
N VAL A 102 0.04 -9.17 3.11
CA VAL A 102 0.19 -8.81 1.69
C VAL A 102 -1.10 -9.06 0.93
N THR A 103 -1.73 -10.23 1.07
CA THR A 103 -3.02 -10.53 0.43
C THR A 103 -4.09 -9.48 0.76
N GLN A 104 -4.18 -9.03 2.01
CA GLN A 104 -5.14 -8.00 2.41
C GLN A 104 -4.81 -6.62 1.83
N LEU A 105 -3.53 -6.28 1.68
CA LEU A 105 -3.10 -5.03 1.04
C LEU A 105 -3.45 -5.04 -0.45
N GLU A 106 -3.17 -6.14 -1.15
CA GLU A 106 -3.49 -6.31 -2.57
C GLU A 106 -5.01 -6.27 -2.83
N LEU A 107 -5.80 -6.96 -2.00
CA LEU A 107 -7.26 -6.91 -2.11
C LEU A 107 -7.81 -5.49 -1.97
N ARG A 108 -7.26 -4.70 -1.03
CA ARG A 108 -7.65 -3.30 -0.84
C ARG A 108 -7.23 -2.42 -2.03
N ARG A 109 -6.04 -2.67 -2.59
CA ARG A 109 -5.55 -1.98 -3.80
C ARG A 109 -6.49 -2.23 -4.98
N HIS A 110 -6.76 -3.49 -5.29
CA HIS A 110 -7.64 -3.86 -6.41
C HIS A 110 -9.08 -3.37 -6.22
N ALA A 111 -9.61 -3.42 -5.00
CA ALA A 111 -10.94 -2.87 -4.73
C ALA A 111 -11.00 -1.36 -4.96
N ARG A 112 -9.92 -0.62 -4.68
CA ARG A 112 -9.82 0.82 -4.96
C ARG A 112 -9.74 1.08 -6.46
N GLU A 113 -8.87 0.37 -7.17
CA GLU A 113 -8.70 0.49 -8.63
C GLU A 113 -10.01 0.22 -9.38
N LEU A 114 -10.74 -0.83 -8.97
CA LEU A 114 -12.03 -1.17 -9.57
C LEU A 114 -13.08 -0.07 -9.34
N ARG A 115 -13.12 0.53 -8.14
CA ARG A 115 -14.03 1.65 -7.85
C ARG A 115 -13.72 2.87 -8.70
N GLU A 116 -12.45 3.21 -8.85
CA GLU A 116 -12.01 4.34 -9.68
C GLU A 116 -12.31 4.10 -11.16
N ALA A 117 -12.03 2.91 -11.68
CA ALA A 117 -12.34 2.55 -13.06
C ALA A 117 -13.85 2.65 -13.33
N ARG A 118 -14.68 2.15 -12.41
CA ARG A 118 -16.15 2.27 -12.50
C ARG A 118 -16.62 3.72 -12.51
N SER A 119 -16.05 4.57 -11.64
CA SER A 119 -16.37 6.00 -11.60
C SER A 119 -16.01 6.70 -12.92
N ARG A 120 -14.82 6.42 -13.47
CA ARG A 120 -14.36 6.96 -14.75
C ARG A 120 -15.29 6.55 -15.90
N THR A 121 -15.66 5.27 -15.96
CA THR A 121 -16.59 4.77 -16.99
C THR A 121 -17.97 5.43 -16.88
N ALA A 122 -18.51 5.58 -15.66
CA ALA A 122 -19.80 6.23 -15.45
C ALA A 122 -19.79 7.71 -15.87
N GLU A 123 -18.69 8.43 -15.61
CA GLU A 123 -18.52 9.82 -16.04
C GLU A 123 -18.45 9.94 -17.57
N ILE A 124 -17.66 9.08 -18.22
CA ILE A 124 -17.54 9.03 -19.69
C ILE A 124 -18.91 8.72 -20.31
N GLN A 125 -19.63 7.73 -19.79
CA GLN A 125 -20.98 7.40 -20.26
C GLN A 125 -21.95 8.58 -20.13
N THR A 126 -21.88 9.31 -19.02
CA THR A 126 -22.72 10.50 -18.79
C THR A 126 -22.38 11.61 -19.79
N ARG A 127 -21.09 11.86 -20.05
CA ARG A 127 -20.65 12.84 -21.04
C ARG A 127 -21.08 12.45 -22.45
N LEU A 128 -20.92 11.18 -22.82
CA LEU A 128 -21.32 10.65 -24.11
C LEU A 128 -22.84 10.83 -24.35
N ARG A 129 -23.68 10.44 -23.40
CA ARG A 129 -25.14 10.62 -23.50
C ARG A 129 -25.55 12.09 -23.66
N ARG A 130 -24.86 13.01 -22.98
CA ARG A 130 -25.11 14.46 -23.11
C ARG A 130 -24.74 14.95 -24.50
N ALA A 131 -23.57 14.55 -25.01
CA ALA A 131 -23.12 14.91 -26.36
C ALA A 131 -24.07 14.34 -27.44
N GLU A 132 -24.51 13.09 -27.30
CA GLU A 132 -25.48 12.46 -28.20
C GLU A 132 -26.82 13.22 -28.21
N ALA A 133 -27.36 13.55 -27.04
CA ALA A 133 -28.60 14.32 -26.93
C ALA A 133 -28.47 15.74 -27.51
N GLU A 134 -27.29 16.36 -27.38
CA GLU A 134 -27.01 17.67 -27.97
C GLU A 134 -26.90 17.61 -29.50
N ILE A 135 -26.18 16.63 -30.03
CA ILE A 135 -26.08 16.37 -31.47
C ILE A 135 -27.47 16.18 -32.07
N GLU A 136 -28.32 15.37 -31.42
CA GLU A 136 -29.68 15.12 -31.91
C GLU A 136 -30.54 16.39 -31.90
N ARG A 137 -30.43 17.21 -30.84
CA ARG A 137 -31.09 18.52 -30.78
C ARG A 137 -30.60 19.47 -31.88
N LEU A 138 -29.30 19.52 -32.15
CA LEU A 138 -28.73 20.37 -33.21
C LEU A 138 -29.20 19.92 -34.59
N ARG A 139 -29.21 18.60 -34.85
CA ARG A 139 -29.74 18.01 -36.10
C ARG A 139 -31.21 18.36 -36.30
N ALA A 140 -32.05 18.23 -35.27
CA ALA A 140 -33.45 18.60 -35.33
C ALA A 140 -33.68 20.09 -35.63
N LYS A 141 -32.82 20.99 -35.12
CA LYS A 141 -32.87 22.43 -35.43
C LYS A 141 -32.46 22.74 -36.87
N LEU A 142 -31.42 22.08 -37.38
CA LEU A 142 -30.95 22.24 -38.76
C LEU A 142 -32.04 21.83 -39.77
N ASN A 143 -32.71 20.70 -39.54
CA ASN A 143 -33.79 20.21 -40.40
C ASN A 143 -35.07 21.08 -40.37
N ARG A 144 -35.20 22.01 -39.41
CA ARG A 144 -36.35 22.92 -39.28
C ARG A 144 -36.12 24.31 -39.88
N ARG A 145 -34.95 24.62 -40.44
CA ARG A 145 -34.73 25.91 -41.13
C ARG A 145 -35.55 25.95 -42.43
N PRO A 146 -36.45 26.93 -42.65
CA PRO A 146 -37.18 27.05 -43.89
C PRO A 146 -36.20 27.31 -45.03
N THR A 147 -36.32 26.56 -46.12
CA THR A 147 -35.66 26.90 -47.39
C THR A 147 -36.15 28.29 -47.80
N ALA A 148 -35.28 29.30 -47.70
CA ALA A 148 -35.59 30.63 -48.19
C ALA A 148 -35.89 30.52 -49.69
N LYS A 149 -37.17 30.66 -50.06
CA LYS A 149 -37.60 30.77 -51.45
C LYS A 149 -36.91 31.99 -52.07
N PHE A 150 -35.92 31.74 -52.92
CA PHE A 150 -35.45 32.71 -53.91
C PHE A 150 -36.64 33.08 -54.81
N ARG A 151 -37.29 34.21 -54.55
CA ARG A 151 -38.26 34.80 -55.48
C ARG A 151 -37.46 35.43 -56.63
N ARG A 152 -37.52 34.81 -57.81
CA ARG A 152 -37.20 35.47 -59.08
C ARG A 152 -38.29 36.50 -59.37
N THR A 153 -37.93 37.78 -59.39
CA THR A 153 -38.72 38.85 -60.00
C THR A 153 -38.44 38.87 -61.50
N ALA A 154 -39.50 38.76 -62.29
CA ALA A 154 -39.60 39.22 -63.67
C ALA A 154 -40.84 40.12 -63.73
#